data_AF-A0A832LR35-F1
#
_entry.id   AF-A0A832LR35-F1
#
_cell.length_a   1.000
_cell.length_b   1.000
_cell.length_c   1.000
_cell.angle_alpha   90.00
_cell.angle_beta   90.00
_cell.angle_gamma   90.00
#
_symmetry.space_group_name_H-M   'P 1'
#
loop_
_entity.id
_entity.type
_entity.pdbx_description
1 polymer ?
#
loop_
_entity_poly.entity_id
_entity_poly.type
_entity_poly.pdbx_seq_one_letter_code
_entity_poly.pdbx_strand_id
1 'polypeptide(L)'
;MIRAARLVCVLLVGALPLTATAQEAPRIAGVTVEGNRFVDEATILAIAQLHVGERLDPRSDILQQAIRNLWQRRQFADVRIVVDKVTSLGVFLKIIVREVARFNAVEIRGNKEISLEKIKEAVGKATGDLLPFHEVALIRQRVLKLYEKEGLLFADVEADTVPAKQPGYVDVV
;
A
#
# COMPACT_ATOMS: atom_id res chain seq x y z
N MET A 1 -73.50 -25.60 -44.50
CA MET A 1 -72.45 -26.08 -45.43
C MET A 1 -71.19 -25.24 -45.18
N ILE A 2 -70.41 -25.52 -44.12
CA ILE A 2 -69.10 -26.21 -44.16
C ILE A 2 -68.23 -25.84 -45.36
N ARG A 3 -67.21 -24.99 -45.14
CA ARG A 3 -65.87 -25.16 -45.71
C ARG A 3 -64.82 -24.69 -44.71
N ALA A 4 -64.11 -25.67 -44.16
CA ALA A 4 -62.91 -25.49 -43.37
C ALA A 4 -61.76 -25.04 -44.29
N ALA A 5 -60.97 -24.08 -43.83
CA ALA A 5 -59.66 -23.80 -44.39
C ALA A 5 -58.70 -23.53 -43.24
N ARG A 6 -57.81 -24.49 -43.02
CA ARG A 6 -56.67 -24.42 -42.12
C ARG A 6 -55.74 -23.31 -42.61
N LEU A 7 -55.39 -22.35 -41.76
CA LEU A 7 -54.23 -21.49 -42.00
C LEU A 7 -53.40 -21.36 -40.71
N VAL A 8 -52.37 -22.20 -40.68
CA VAL A 8 -51.04 -22.04 -40.09
C VAL A 8 -50.84 -20.78 -39.22
N CYS A 9 -50.76 -20.97 -37.90
CA CYS A 9 -50.12 -20.04 -36.99
C CYS A 9 -48.60 -20.04 -37.24
N VAL A 10 -48.10 -19.05 -37.96
CA VAL A 10 -46.66 -18.73 -37.95
C VAL A 10 -46.38 -17.99 -36.64
N LEU A 11 -45.89 -18.73 -35.63
CA LEU A 11 -45.26 -18.15 -34.46
C LEU A 11 -43.95 -17.51 -34.91
N LEU A 12 -43.99 -16.21 -35.21
CA LEU A 12 -42.80 -15.39 -35.39
C LEU A 12 -42.18 -15.21 -34.00
N VAL A 13 -41.35 -16.18 -33.57
CA VAL A 13 -40.44 -15.99 -32.44
C VAL A 13 -39.43 -14.94 -32.89
N GLY A 14 -39.76 -13.67 -32.67
CA GLY A 14 -38.82 -12.57 -32.80
C GLY A 14 -37.73 -12.77 -31.77
N ALA A 15 -36.63 -13.41 -32.16
CA ALA A 15 -35.40 -13.39 -31.42
C ALA A 15 -34.89 -11.94 -31.43
N LEU A 16 -35.24 -11.17 -30.40
CA LEU A 16 -34.58 -9.91 -30.12
C LEU A 16 -33.09 -10.24 -29.96
N PRO A 17 -32.20 -9.69 -30.80
CA PRO A 17 -30.78 -9.82 -30.53
C PRO A 17 -30.54 -9.10 -29.21
N LEU A 18 -30.22 -9.85 -28.16
CA LEU A 18 -29.52 -9.34 -26.99
C LEU A 18 -28.15 -8.90 -27.48
N THR A 19 -28.08 -7.71 -28.09
CA THR A 19 -26.81 -7.02 -28.28
C THR A 19 -26.36 -6.60 -26.89
N ALA A 20 -25.65 -7.50 -26.22
CA ALA A 20 -24.79 -7.14 -25.11
C ALA A 20 -23.84 -6.08 -25.67
N THR A 21 -24.08 -4.82 -25.32
CA THR A 21 -23.12 -3.75 -25.58
C THR A 21 -21.88 -4.09 -24.78
N ALA A 22 -20.91 -4.74 -25.42
CA ALA A 22 -19.57 -4.86 -24.88
C ALA A 22 -19.01 -3.45 -24.83
N GLN A 23 -19.24 -2.76 -23.71
CA GLN A 23 -18.63 -1.47 -23.45
C GLN A 23 -17.13 -1.71 -23.45
N GLU A 24 -16.41 -1.13 -24.42
CA GLU A 24 -14.96 -1.27 -24.48
C GLU A 24 -14.36 -0.84 -23.14
N ALA A 25 -13.52 -1.71 -22.57
CA ALA A 25 -12.89 -1.43 -21.29
C ALA A 25 -12.14 -0.09 -21.39
N PRO A 26 -12.37 0.84 -20.44
CA PRO A 26 -11.74 2.15 -20.50
C PRO A 26 -10.22 2.00 -20.44
N ARG A 27 -9.50 2.90 -21.11
CA ARG A 27 -8.03 2.89 -21.10
C ARG A 27 -7.48 3.81 -20.02
N ILE A 28 -6.30 3.50 -19.51
CA ILE A 28 -5.56 4.39 -18.62
C ILE A 28 -5.06 5.58 -19.44
N ALA A 29 -5.54 6.78 -19.12
CA ALA A 29 -5.15 8.03 -19.78
C ALA A 29 -3.99 8.74 -19.06
N GLY A 30 -3.78 8.45 -17.79
CA GLY A 30 -2.70 9.01 -16.98
C GLY A 30 -2.63 8.33 -15.61
N VAL A 31 -1.44 8.34 -15.02
CA VAL A 31 -1.20 7.84 -13.66
C VAL A 31 -0.36 8.89 -12.93
N THR A 32 -0.79 9.30 -11.74
CA THR A 32 -0.05 10.20 -10.86
C THR A 32 0.21 9.56 -9.50
N VAL A 33 1.20 10.06 -8.78
CA VAL A 33 1.54 9.58 -7.43
C VAL A 33 1.34 10.68 -6.40
N GLU A 34 0.81 10.31 -5.23
CA GLU A 34 0.63 11.20 -4.08
C GLU A 34 1.16 10.53 -2.80
N GLY A 35 1.77 11.32 -1.92
CA GLY A 35 2.20 10.89 -0.59
C GLY A 35 3.64 10.32 -0.53
N ASN A 36 4.33 10.28 -1.66
CA ASN A 36 5.74 9.93 -1.72
C ASN A 36 6.63 11.08 -1.19
N ARG A 37 7.77 10.72 -0.57
CA ARG A 37 8.73 11.65 0.04
C ARG A 37 10.15 11.29 -0.29
N PHE A 38 10.54 10.03 -0.04
CA PHE A 38 11.87 9.51 -0.29
C PHE A 38 11.96 8.77 -1.62
N VAL A 39 10.88 8.11 -2.06
CA VAL A 39 10.84 7.43 -3.34
C VAL A 39 10.27 8.40 -4.37
N ASP A 40 10.96 8.59 -5.50
CA ASP A 40 10.47 9.46 -6.55
C ASP A 40 9.28 8.85 -7.30
N GLU A 41 8.45 9.71 -7.88
CA GLU A 41 7.22 9.32 -8.58
C GLU A 41 7.52 8.35 -9.75
N ALA A 42 8.57 8.60 -10.52
CA ALA A 42 8.92 7.76 -11.67
C ALA A 42 9.29 6.33 -11.24
N THR A 43 10.03 6.18 -10.14
CA THR A 43 10.33 4.87 -9.53
C THR A 43 9.05 4.16 -9.08
N ILE A 44 8.11 4.87 -8.44
CA ILE A 44 6.83 4.29 -8.01
C ILE A 44 6.02 3.80 -9.22
N LEU A 45 5.93 4.60 -10.28
CA LEU A 45 5.25 4.22 -11.52
C LEU A 45 5.91 2.99 -12.17
N ALA A 46 7.25 2.96 -12.22
CA ALA A 46 8.00 1.82 -12.77
C ALA A 46 7.78 0.53 -11.97
N ILE A 47 7.68 0.61 -10.64
CA ILE A 47 7.37 -0.55 -9.78
C ILE A 47 5.92 -1.00 -9.96
N ALA A 48 4.98 -0.06 -10.03
CA ALA A 48 3.56 -0.34 -10.20
C ALA A 48 3.26 -1.05 -11.52
N GLN A 49 4.09 -0.85 -12.55
CA GLN A 49 3.91 -1.43 -13.89
C GLN A 49 2.55 -1.07 -14.52
N LEU A 50 1.98 0.09 -14.16
CA LEU A 50 0.77 0.62 -14.78
C LEU A 50 1.15 1.57 -15.90
N HIS A 51 0.77 1.23 -17.13
CA HIS A 51 1.16 2.00 -18.31
C HIS A 51 -0.02 2.78 -18.90
N VAL A 52 0.24 4.00 -19.34
CA VAL A 52 -0.74 4.79 -20.10
C VAL A 52 -1.06 4.07 -21.41
N GLY A 53 -2.34 3.99 -21.77
CA GLY A 53 -2.87 3.30 -22.94
C GLY A 53 -3.34 1.86 -22.68
N GLU A 54 -2.97 1.29 -21.53
CA GLU A 54 -3.40 -0.04 -21.09
C GLU A 54 -4.91 -0.09 -20.84
N ARG A 55 -5.54 -1.25 -21.11
CA ARG A 55 -6.97 -1.44 -20.89
C ARG A 55 -7.23 -1.75 -19.41
N LEU A 56 -8.11 -0.98 -18.80
CA LEU A 56 -8.62 -1.21 -17.44
C LEU A 56 -9.85 -2.13 -17.51
N ASP A 57 -9.61 -3.42 -17.74
CA ASP A 57 -10.67 -4.44 -17.70
C ASP A 57 -11.03 -4.74 -16.23
N PRO A 58 -12.29 -4.60 -15.79
CA PRO A 58 -12.71 -4.99 -14.43
C PRO A 58 -12.43 -6.46 -14.08
N ARG A 59 -12.25 -7.33 -15.08
CA ARG A 59 -11.87 -8.74 -14.91
C ARG A 59 -10.37 -8.96 -14.79
N SER A 60 -9.56 -7.95 -15.11
CA SER A 60 -8.11 -7.98 -14.98
C SER A 60 -7.67 -7.71 -13.55
N ASP A 61 -6.52 -8.26 -13.17
CA ASP A 61 -5.90 -8.04 -11.87
C ASP A 61 -4.77 -6.99 -11.90
N ILE A 62 -4.65 -6.20 -12.97
CA ILE A 62 -3.54 -5.23 -13.16
C ILE A 62 -3.37 -4.27 -11.98
N LEU A 63 -4.47 -3.76 -11.42
CA LEU A 63 -4.42 -2.87 -10.25
C LEU A 63 -3.96 -3.62 -8.99
N GLN A 64 -4.39 -4.86 -8.82
CA GLN A 64 -4.00 -5.70 -7.70
C GLN A 64 -2.52 -6.07 -7.81
N GLN A 65 -2.04 -6.37 -9.02
CA GLN A 65 -0.63 -6.64 -9.26
C GLN A 65 0.24 -5.40 -8.99
N ALA A 66 -0.22 -4.21 -9.40
CA ALA A 66 0.47 -2.96 -9.09
C ALA A 66 0.62 -2.72 -7.59
N ILE A 67 -0.47 -2.92 -6.82
CA ILE A 67 -0.44 -2.85 -5.35
C ILE A 67 0.53 -3.89 -4.78
N ARG A 68 0.48 -5.15 -5.24
CA ARG A 68 1.40 -6.21 -4.79
C ARG A 68 2.86 -5.85 -5.07
N ASN A 69 3.18 -5.35 -6.26
CA ASN A 69 4.53 -4.97 -6.65
C ASN A 69 5.08 -3.87 -5.73
N LEU A 70 4.27 -2.86 -5.43
CA LEU A 70 4.65 -1.78 -4.51
C LEU A 70 4.82 -2.32 -3.08
N TRP A 71 3.91 -3.17 -2.60
CA TRP A 71 3.97 -3.75 -1.26
C TRP A 71 5.24 -4.60 -1.04
N GLN A 72 5.64 -5.37 -2.05
CA GLN A 72 6.85 -6.21 -2.01
C GLN A 72 8.14 -5.42 -1.80
N ARG A 73 8.15 -4.11 -2.08
CA ARG A 73 9.31 -3.25 -1.82
C ARG A 73 9.54 -2.97 -0.34
N ARG A 74 8.55 -3.20 0.52
CA ARG A 74 8.62 -2.95 1.99
C ARG A 74 8.96 -1.50 2.38
N GLN A 75 8.85 -0.57 1.43
CA GLN A 75 9.11 0.86 1.63
C GLN A 75 7.82 1.65 1.88
N PHE A 76 6.66 1.02 1.71
CA PHE A 76 5.35 1.63 1.89
C PHE A 76 4.59 0.93 3.02
N ALA A 77 4.04 1.72 3.93
CA ALA A 77 3.16 1.30 5.02
C ALA A 77 1.68 1.30 4.60
N ASP A 78 1.32 1.97 3.51
CA ASP A 78 0.00 1.90 2.86
C ASP A 78 0.15 2.17 1.37
N VAL A 79 -0.63 1.49 0.54
CA VAL A 79 -0.69 1.67 -0.92
C VAL A 79 -2.14 1.56 -1.36
N ARG A 80 -2.65 2.60 -2.01
CA ARG A 80 -4.00 2.64 -2.58
C ARG A 80 -3.95 3.16 -4.00
N ILE A 81 -4.77 2.59 -4.87
CA ILE A 81 -4.94 3.07 -6.24
C ILE A 81 -6.40 3.46 -6.41
N VAL A 82 -6.64 4.71 -6.78
CA VAL A 82 -7.98 5.28 -6.92
C VAL A 82 -8.15 5.88 -8.32
N VAL A 83 -9.40 5.97 -8.76
CA VAL A 83 -9.74 6.76 -9.95
C VAL A 83 -9.77 8.24 -9.56
N ASP A 84 -8.90 9.04 -10.17
CA ASP A 84 -8.85 10.48 -9.95
C ASP A 84 -9.94 11.19 -10.76
N LYS A 85 -10.05 10.86 -12.05
CA LYS A 85 -11.07 11.38 -12.95
C LYS A 85 -11.26 10.49 -14.18
N VAL A 86 -12.42 10.62 -14.81
CA VAL A 86 -12.73 9.96 -16.09
C VAL A 86 -13.01 11.04 -17.12
N THR A 87 -12.35 10.96 -18.27
CA THR A 87 -12.52 11.92 -19.38
C THR A 87 -12.75 11.17 -20.70
N SER A 88 -12.96 11.92 -21.78
CA SER A 88 -13.01 11.35 -23.14
C SER A 88 -11.71 10.65 -23.57
N LEU A 89 -10.57 10.96 -22.93
CA LEU A 89 -9.28 10.32 -23.20
C LEU A 89 -9.12 8.98 -22.46
N GLY A 90 -9.94 8.73 -21.42
CA GLY A 90 -9.88 7.54 -20.59
C GLY A 90 -9.90 7.84 -19.09
N VAL A 91 -9.41 6.88 -18.31
CA VAL A 91 -9.39 6.92 -16.84
C VAL A 91 -8.03 7.39 -16.35
N PHE A 92 -8.02 8.39 -15.49
CA PHE A 92 -6.84 8.84 -14.77
C PHE A 92 -6.79 8.16 -13.41
N LEU A 93 -5.68 7.50 -13.12
CA LEU A 93 -5.45 6.82 -11.85
C LEU A 93 -4.53 7.67 -10.97
N LYS A 94 -4.72 7.56 -9.66
CA LYS A 94 -3.83 8.11 -8.66
C LYS A 94 -3.38 7.02 -7.71
N ILE A 95 -2.06 6.86 -7.58
CA ILE A 95 -1.42 5.97 -6.62
C ILE A 95 -1.14 6.80 -5.37
N ILE A 96 -1.84 6.50 -4.28
CA ILE A 96 -1.65 7.13 -2.98
C ILE A 96 -0.79 6.18 -2.15
N VAL A 97 0.39 6.64 -1.76
CA VAL A 97 1.30 5.87 -0.91
C VAL A 97 1.53 6.56 0.43
N ARG A 98 1.75 5.75 1.46
CA ARG A 98 2.35 6.21 2.72
C ARG A 98 3.66 5.47 2.89
N GLU A 99 4.78 6.17 2.83
CA GLU A 99 6.09 5.57 3.03
C GLU A 99 6.29 5.14 4.49
N VAL A 100 7.09 4.09 4.68
CA VAL A 100 7.55 3.66 6.00
C VAL A 100 8.45 4.75 6.58
N ALA A 101 8.24 5.09 7.85
CA ALA A 101 9.07 6.08 8.53
C ALA A 101 10.52 5.63 8.62
N ARG A 102 11.44 6.59 8.70
CA ARG A 102 12.86 6.34 8.93
C ARG A 102 13.22 6.60 10.38
N PHE A 103 14.06 5.76 10.95
CA PHE A 103 14.64 5.96 12.27
C PHE A 103 15.54 7.19 12.25
N ASN A 104 15.38 8.09 13.21
CA ASN A 104 16.28 9.23 13.39
C ASN A 104 17.25 8.97 14.54
N ALA A 105 16.71 8.89 15.76
CA ALA A 105 17.47 8.58 16.95
C ALA A 105 16.62 7.79 17.95
N VAL A 106 17.26 7.34 19.02
CA VAL A 106 16.60 6.85 20.22
C VAL A 106 16.83 7.83 21.36
N GLU A 107 15.75 8.27 21.99
CA GLU A 107 15.82 8.97 23.28
C GLU A 107 15.52 7.95 24.38
N ILE A 108 16.32 7.96 25.45
CA ILE A 108 16.16 7.00 26.54
C ILE A 108 15.96 7.80 27.82
N ARG A 109 14.96 7.39 28.61
CA ARG A 109 14.60 8.03 29.88
C ARG A 109 14.50 6.96 30.96
N GLY A 110 14.99 7.29 32.16
CA GLY A 110 14.89 6.39 33.31
C GLY A 110 15.92 5.25 33.37
N ASN A 111 16.89 5.19 32.45
CA ASN A 111 17.97 4.21 32.55
C ASN A 111 18.92 4.57 33.71
N LYS A 112 19.13 3.64 34.64
CA LYS A 112 20.02 3.80 35.81
C LYS A 112 21.14 2.77 35.81
N GLU A 113 20.78 1.50 35.69
CA GLU A 113 21.71 0.37 35.81
C GLU A 113 22.51 0.09 34.52
N ILE A 114 21.96 0.45 33.36
CA ILE A 114 22.58 0.20 32.05
C ILE A 114 22.89 1.53 31.37
N SER A 115 24.10 1.62 30.81
CA SER A 115 24.56 2.80 30.09
C SER A 115 23.73 3.06 28.83
N LEU A 116 23.60 4.33 28.48
CA LEU A 116 22.92 4.78 27.27
C LEU A 116 23.48 4.09 26.01
N GLU A 117 24.80 3.96 25.93
CA GLU A 117 25.47 3.37 24.77
C GLU A 117 25.15 1.88 24.61
N LYS A 118 25.13 1.09 25.70
CA LYS A 118 24.70 -0.32 25.65
C LYS A 118 23.25 -0.47 25.17
N ILE A 119 22.35 0.44 25.60
CA ILE A 119 20.96 0.40 25.16
C ILE A 119 20.86 0.76 23.67
N LYS A 120 21.58 1.79 23.20
CA LYS A 120 21.65 2.15 21.78
C LYS A 120 22.16 0.99 20.91
N GLU A 121 23.18 0.27 21.38
CA GLU A 121 23.66 -0.95 20.71
C GLU A 121 22.56 -2.01 20.60
N ALA A 122 21.75 -2.22 21.65
CA ALA A 122 20.63 -3.16 21.63
C ALA A 122 19.46 -2.71 20.72
N VAL A 123 19.23 -1.39 20.57
CA VAL A 123 18.28 -0.86 19.58
C VAL A 123 18.71 -1.28 18.18
N GLY A 124 20.00 -1.16 17.86
CA GLY A 124 20.59 -1.71 16.64
C GLY A 124 20.06 -1.08 15.35
N LYS A 125 19.75 0.22 15.38
CA LYS A 125 19.27 1.00 14.23
C LYS A 125 20.19 2.20 14.00
N ALA A 126 20.49 2.46 12.73
CA ALA A 126 21.19 3.64 12.28
C ALA A 126 20.19 4.68 11.76
N THR A 127 20.55 5.96 11.86
CA THR A 127 19.78 7.06 11.29
C THR A 127 19.53 6.81 9.79
N GLY A 128 18.28 6.87 9.37
CA GLY A 128 17.83 6.61 8.01
C GLY A 128 17.30 5.19 7.77
N ASP A 129 17.50 4.25 8.69
CA ASP A 129 16.96 2.90 8.60
C ASP A 129 15.42 2.92 8.56
N LEU A 130 14.82 1.98 7.83
CA LEU A 130 13.37 1.84 7.86
C LEU A 130 12.89 1.39 9.25
N LEU A 131 11.81 2.02 9.70
CA LEU A 131 11.11 1.70 10.94
C LEU A 131 9.66 1.27 10.63
N PRO A 132 9.44 0.01 10.18
CA PRO A 132 8.11 -0.55 10.07
C PRO A 132 7.40 -0.57 11.42
N PHE A 133 6.06 -0.59 11.42
CA PHE A 133 5.25 -0.56 12.65
C PHE A 133 5.66 -1.61 13.71
N HIS A 134 6.02 -2.82 13.30
CA HIS A 134 6.41 -3.89 14.23
C HIS A 134 7.82 -3.72 14.83
N GLU A 135 8.66 -2.85 14.26
CA GLU A 135 10.05 -2.71 14.68
C GLU A 135 10.17 -2.12 16.10
N VAL A 136 9.27 -1.21 16.50
CA VAL A 136 9.26 -0.61 17.84
C VAL A 136 9.12 -1.69 18.92
N ALA A 137 8.22 -2.65 18.70
CA ALA A 137 8.04 -3.78 19.60
C ALA A 137 9.28 -4.70 19.65
N LEU A 138 9.96 -4.88 18.52
CA LEU A 138 11.20 -5.65 18.48
C LEU A 138 12.35 -4.93 19.20
N ILE A 139 12.46 -3.61 19.04
CA ILE A 139 13.42 -2.77 19.78
C ILE A 139 13.18 -2.92 21.28
N ARG A 140 11.93 -2.74 21.73
CA ARG A 140 11.54 -2.95 23.14
C ARG A 140 11.98 -4.32 23.65
N GLN A 141 11.72 -5.38 22.88
CA GLN A 141 12.10 -6.73 23.25
C GLN A 141 13.63 -6.92 23.32
N ARG A 142 14.40 -6.31 22.41
CA ARG A 142 15.87 -6.37 22.44
C ARG A 142 16.43 -5.67 23.68
N VAL A 143 15.87 -4.51 24.03
CA VAL A 143 16.26 -3.77 25.24
C VAL A 143 15.88 -4.57 26.49
N LEU A 144 14.67 -5.12 26.58
CA LEU A 144 14.28 -5.96 27.73
C LEU A 144 15.22 -7.17 27.90
N LYS A 145 15.57 -7.85 26.80
CA LYS A 145 16.55 -8.94 26.81
C LYS A 145 17.96 -8.50 27.25
N LEU A 146 18.35 -7.25 26.98
CA LEU A 146 19.60 -6.70 27.49
C LEU A 146 19.55 -6.61 29.02
N TYR A 147 18.45 -6.11 29.59
CA TYR A 147 18.25 -6.06 31.03
C TYR A 147 18.24 -7.45 31.68
N GLU A 148 17.55 -8.41 31.07
CA GLU A 148 17.54 -9.81 31.54
C GLU A 148 18.94 -10.42 31.57
N LYS A 149 19.77 -10.16 30.55
CA LYS A 149 21.16 -10.65 30.49
C LYS A 149 22.06 -10.05 31.56
N GLU A 150 21.79 -8.83 31.98
CA GLU A 150 22.51 -8.15 33.07
C GLU A 150 21.91 -8.51 34.45
N GLY A 151 20.95 -9.45 34.52
CA GLY A 151 20.35 -9.96 35.76
C GLY A 151 19.18 -9.11 36.29
N LEU A 152 18.71 -8.14 35.52
CA LEU A 152 17.66 -7.18 35.91
C LEU A 152 16.27 -7.66 35.46
N LEU A 153 15.77 -8.73 36.09
CA LEU A 153 14.54 -9.42 35.68
C LEU A 153 13.24 -8.62 35.90
N PHE A 154 13.27 -7.60 36.75
CA PHE A 154 12.11 -6.74 37.04
C PHE A 154 12.14 -5.42 36.25
N ALA A 155 13.01 -5.31 35.24
CA ALA A 155 13.02 -4.14 34.38
C ALA A 155 11.72 -4.05 33.59
N ASP A 156 11.14 -2.85 33.57
CA ASP A 156 10.04 -2.52 32.67
C ASP A 156 10.53 -1.52 31.62
N VAL A 157 10.14 -1.76 30.39
CA VAL A 157 10.55 -0.98 29.22
C VAL A 157 9.28 -0.67 28.45
N GLU A 158 9.03 0.61 28.21
CA GLU A 158 8.03 1.07 27.26
C GLU A 158 8.76 1.62 26.03
N ALA A 159 8.10 1.58 24.88
CA ALA A 159 8.66 2.13 23.66
C ALA A 159 7.53 2.69 22.79
N ASP A 160 7.71 3.93 22.34
CA ASP A 160 6.81 4.56 21.37
C ASP A 160 7.63 5.33 20.33
N THR A 161 6.94 5.98 19.39
CA THR A 161 7.54 6.82 18.35
C THR A 161 7.01 8.24 18.43
N VAL A 162 7.91 9.20 18.28
CA VAL A 162 7.56 10.61 18.12
C VAL A 162 8.08 11.14 16.78
N PRO A 163 7.34 12.01 16.08
CA PRO A 163 7.84 12.61 14.85
C PRO A 163 9.13 13.40 15.11
N ALA A 164 10.16 13.15 14.31
CA ALA A 164 11.40 13.92 14.37
C ALA A 164 11.21 15.27 13.66
N LYS A 165 12.20 16.17 13.81
CA LYS A 165 12.20 17.47 13.11
C LYS A 165 12.19 17.32 11.59
N GLN A 166 12.83 16.26 11.08
CA GLN A 166 12.89 15.99 9.66
C GLN A 166 11.64 15.21 9.21
N PRO A 167 10.91 15.66 8.17
CA PRO A 167 9.72 14.96 7.70
C PRO A 167 10.01 13.52 7.28
N GLY A 168 9.16 12.58 7.72
CA GLY A 168 9.29 11.16 7.41
C GLY A 168 10.28 10.42 8.31
N TYR A 169 10.92 11.12 9.24
CA TYR A 169 11.73 10.54 10.29
C TYR A 169 10.99 10.52 11.63
N VAL A 170 11.30 9.54 12.47
CA VAL A 170 10.75 9.39 13.81
C VAL A 170 11.86 9.03 14.78
N ASP A 171 11.73 9.53 16.01
CA ASP A 171 12.55 9.12 17.15
C ASP A 171 11.82 8.03 17.91
N VAL A 172 12.56 7.03 18.37
CA VAL A 172 12.06 6.01 19.30
C VAL A 172 12.32 6.52 20.71
N VAL A 173 11.30 6.52 21.56
CA VAL A 173 11.35 7.04 22.93
C VAL A 173 11.04 5.96 23.95
#